data_AF-A0A7J2UUR1-F1
#
_entry.id   AF-A0A7J2UUR1-F1
#
_cell.length_a   1.000
_cell.length_b   1.000
_cell.length_c   1.000
_cell.angle_alpha   90.00
_cell.angle_beta   90.00
_cell.angle_gamma   90.00
#
_symmetry.space_group_name_H-M   'P 1'
#
loop_
_entity.id
_entity.type
_entity.pdbx_description
1 polymer ?
#
loop_
_entity_poly.entity_id
_entity_poly.type
_entity_poly.pdbx_seq_one_letter_code
_entity_poly.pdbx_strand_id
1 'polypeptide(L)'
;MVRKSQGGDEALRSMLEELRRFLFSGYVKVDVERDNGNILGFVVLNTGVPTACYKEVSVKRKKDIFKGTEALEALLDDTGDKNSILEIHGKVDIDQLEETFSDSVVTEKDLEKLGLTYKVKRKKETSEDKRIALSWGIEDKIDRFK
;
A
#
# COMPACT_ATOMS: atom_id res chain seq x y z
N MET A 1 2.08 0.30 -14.54
CA MET A 1 1.19 -0.88 -14.51
C MET A 1 0.16 -0.59 -13.44
N VAL A 2 -1.12 -0.76 -13.75
CA VAL A 2 -2.23 -0.55 -12.81
C VAL A 2 -2.94 -1.89 -12.64
N ARG A 3 -2.89 -2.48 -11.43
CA ARG A 3 -3.70 -3.65 -11.06
C ARG A 3 -4.82 -3.16 -10.15
N LYS A 4 -6.06 -3.55 -10.44
CA LYS A 4 -7.22 -3.22 -9.59
C LYS A 4 -7.66 -4.44 -8.80
N SER A 5 -8.06 -4.23 -7.56
CA SER A 5 -8.72 -5.20 -6.70
C SER A 5 -9.94 -4.55 -6.09
N GLN A 6 -10.97 -5.35 -5.84
CA GLN A 6 -12.09 -4.96 -5.01
C GLN A 6 -11.69 -5.05 -3.53
N GLY A 7 -12.29 -4.20 -2.70
CA GLY A 7 -12.20 -4.28 -1.25
C GLY A 7 -13.02 -5.40 -0.64
N GLY A 8 -13.09 -5.40 0.68
CA GLY A 8 -13.66 -6.46 1.51
C GLY A 8 -12.79 -6.70 2.74
N ASP A 9 -13.22 -7.64 3.58
CA ASP A 9 -12.54 -7.96 4.84
C ASP A 9 -11.02 -8.14 4.63
N GLU A 10 -10.24 -7.35 5.36
CA GLU A 10 -8.78 -7.37 5.32
C GLU A 10 -8.15 -7.15 3.92
N ALA A 11 -8.86 -6.55 2.96
CA ALA A 11 -8.38 -6.41 1.58
C ALA A 11 -7.05 -5.64 1.49
N LEU A 12 -6.97 -4.46 2.15
CA LEU A 12 -5.72 -3.69 2.17
C LEU A 12 -4.61 -4.42 2.95
N ARG A 13 -4.93 -5.08 4.08
CA ARG A 13 -3.93 -5.87 4.84
C ARG A 13 -3.31 -6.96 3.97
N SER A 14 -4.16 -7.73 3.29
CA SER A 14 -3.76 -8.83 2.42
C SER A 14 -2.93 -8.33 1.23
N MET A 15 -3.35 -7.21 0.63
CA MET A 15 -2.62 -6.57 -0.46
C MET A 15 -1.24 -6.08 -0.01
N LEU A 16 -1.13 -5.40 1.13
CA LEU A 16 0.15 -4.94 1.66
C LEU A 16 1.08 -6.12 1.97
N GLU A 17 0.56 -7.24 2.47
CA GLU A 17 1.36 -8.45 2.68
C GLU A 17 1.85 -9.05 1.35
N GLU A 18 1.01 -9.10 0.32
CA GLU A 18 1.39 -9.55 -1.02
C GLU A 18 2.49 -8.65 -1.59
N LEU A 19 2.28 -7.33 -1.61
CA LEU A 19 3.24 -6.35 -2.10
C LEU A 19 4.59 -6.41 -1.35
N ARG A 20 4.55 -6.73 -0.06
CA ARG A 20 5.76 -6.97 0.75
C ARG A 20 6.57 -8.15 0.24
N ARG A 21 5.93 -9.27 -0.10
CA ARG A 21 6.62 -10.47 -0.61
C ARG A 21 7.36 -10.19 -1.91
N PHE A 22 6.86 -9.26 -2.72
CA PHE A 22 7.47 -8.85 -3.98
C PHE A 22 8.42 -7.65 -3.86
N LEU A 23 8.69 -7.15 -2.64
CA LEU A 23 9.50 -5.96 -2.40
C LEU A 23 9.02 -4.76 -3.25
N PHE A 24 7.69 -4.63 -3.38
CA PHE A 24 7.09 -3.69 -4.30
C PHE A 24 7.35 -2.23 -3.92
N SER A 25 7.62 -1.42 -4.93
CA SER A 25 7.94 -0.01 -4.82
C SER A 25 6.94 0.79 -5.68
N GLY A 26 6.19 1.70 -5.05
CA GLY A 26 5.17 2.50 -5.71
C GLY A 26 4.11 3.02 -4.75
N TYR A 27 2.85 3.09 -5.18
CA TYR A 27 1.74 3.41 -4.27
C TYR A 27 0.49 2.58 -4.54
N VAL A 28 -0.34 2.43 -3.50
CA VAL A 28 -1.70 1.92 -3.58
C VAL A 28 -2.66 3.10 -3.47
N LYS A 29 -3.50 3.30 -4.48
CA LYS A 29 -4.65 4.20 -4.41
C LYS A 29 -5.84 3.43 -3.87
N VAL A 30 -6.53 3.99 -2.88
CA VAL A 30 -7.80 3.49 -2.37
C VAL A 30 -8.88 4.49 -2.76
N ASP A 31 -9.95 4.01 -3.38
CA ASP A 31 -11.12 4.81 -3.74
C ASP A 31 -12.35 4.15 -3.10
N VAL A 32 -13.11 4.89 -2.29
CA VAL A 32 -14.34 4.38 -1.69
C VAL A 32 -15.46 5.33 -2.02
N GLU A 33 -16.41 4.87 -2.82
CA GLU A 33 -17.65 5.60 -3.09
C GLU A 33 -18.67 5.30 -1.99
N ARG A 34 -19.22 6.36 -1.37
CA ARG A 34 -20.33 6.27 -0.43
C ARG A 34 -21.42 7.23 -0.87
N ASP A 35 -22.67 6.97 -0.46
CA ASP A 35 -23.84 7.76 -0.89
C ASP A 35 -23.74 9.27 -0.60
N ASN A 36 -22.93 9.66 0.39
CA ASN A 36 -22.80 11.05 0.85
C ASN A 36 -21.39 11.63 0.69
N GLY A 37 -20.47 10.91 0.04
CA GLY A 37 -19.09 11.37 -0.10
C GLY A 37 -18.16 10.32 -0.67
N ASN A 38 -16.93 10.72 -0.97
CA ASN A 38 -15.90 9.85 -1.47
C ASN A 38 -14.68 9.88 -0.55
N ILE A 39 -14.03 8.73 -0.42
CA ILE A 39 -12.76 8.59 0.27
C ILE A 39 -11.69 8.30 -0.76
N LEU A 40 -10.62 9.08 -0.69
CA LEU A 40 -9.44 8.90 -1.52
C LEU A 40 -8.24 8.67 -0.60
N GLY A 41 -7.61 7.51 -0.73
CA GLY A 41 -6.43 7.12 0.02
C GLY A 41 -5.23 6.88 -0.89
N PHE A 42 -4.04 7.17 -0.38
CA PHE A 42 -2.77 6.80 -0.98
C PHE A 42 -1.87 6.18 0.08
N VAL A 43 -1.35 4.98 -0.19
CA VAL A 43 -0.31 4.33 0.62
C VAL A 43 0.94 4.24 -0.25
N VAL A 44 1.98 4.99 0.08
CA VAL A 44 3.28 4.94 -0.59
C VAL A 44 4.06 3.79 -0.01
N LEU A 45 4.62 2.93 -0.87
CA LEU A 45 5.44 1.79 -0.49
C LEU A 45 6.83 1.93 -1.07
N ASN A 46 7.82 1.69 -0.22
CA ASN A 46 9.21 1.49 -0.61
C ASN A 46 9.63 0.08 -0.21
N THR A 47 10.03 -0.74 -1.18
CA THR A 47 10.50 -2.12 -0.95
C THR A 47 9.49 -2.98 -0.17
N GLY A 48 8.19 -2.74 -0.40
CA GLY A 48 7.09 -3.45 0.24
C GLY A 48 6.69 -2.92 1.62
N VAL A 49 7.32 -1.85 2.09
CA VAL A 49 7.05 -1.20 3.37
C VAL A 49 6.32 0.12 3.13
N PRO A 50 5.14 0.35 3.74
CA PRO A 50 4.50 1.65 3.72
C PRO A 50 5.41 2.71 4.36
N THR A 51 5.75 3.75 3.60
CA THR A 51 6.60 4.87 4.07
C THR A 51 5.80 6.14 4.29
N ALA A 52 4.69 6.31 3.57
CA ALA A 52 3.75 7.40 3.77
C ALA A 52 2.32 6.96 3.49
N CYS A 53 1.36 7.61 4.16
CA CYS A 53 -0.05 7.36 3.96
C CYS A 53 -0.86 8.65 4.06
N TYR A 54 -1.71 8.88 3.08
CA TYR A 54 -2.59 10.03 3.00
C TYR A 54 -4.02 9.56 2.79
N LYS A 55 -4.97 10.18 3.47
CA LYS A 55 -6.39 9.93 3.26
C LYS A 55 -7.14 11.26 3.23
N GLU A 56 -8.01 11.37 2.25
CA GLU A 56 -8.93 12.48 2.08
C GLU A 56 -10.36 11.95 2.11
N VAL A 57 -11.20 12.56 2.93
CA VAL A 57 -12.63 12.29 2.99
C VAL A 57 -13.36 13.54 2.52
N SER A 58 -14.07 13.41 1.42
CA SER A 58 -14.81 14.49 0.80
C SER A 58 -16.31 14.23 0.96
N VAL A 59 -16.97 15.02 1.80
CA VAL A 59 -18.40 14.93 2.09
C VAL A 59 -19.06 16.28 1.79
N LYS A 60 -19.84 16.33 0.71
CA LYS A 60 -20.48 17.57 0.21
C LYS A 60 -19.45 18.70 -0.02
N ARG A 61 -19.43 19.71 0.85
CA ARG A 61 -18.52 20.87 0.79
C ARG A 61 -17.42 20.84 1.85
N LYS A 62 -17.31 19.75 2.61
CA LYS A 62 -16.29 19.55 3.63
C LYS A 62 -15.26 18.53 3.16
N LYS A 63 -14.02 18.79 3.50
CA LYS A 63 -12.87 17.96 3.18
C LYS A 63 -12.06 17.77 4.45
N ASP A 64 -12.01 16.53 4.91
CA ASP A 64 -11.19 16.13 6.05
C ASP A 64 -9.97 15.37 5.52
N ILE A 65 -8.80 15.66 6.08
CA ILE A 65 -7.53 15.09 5.64
C ILE A 65 -6.88 14.42 6.84
N PHE A 66 -6.50 13.16 6.65
CA PHE A 66 -5.74 12.35 7.60
C PHE A 66 -4.38 12.04 6.97
N LYS A 67 -3.35 11.95 7.81
CA LYS A 67 -1.97 11.74 7.36
C LYS A 67 -1.24 10.72 8.24
N GLY A 68 -0.22 10.08 7.68
CA GLY A 68 0.61 9.11 8.38
C GLY A 68 -0.19 7.94 8.94
N THR A 69 0.13 7.56 10.16
CA THR A 69 -0.44 6.38 10.82
C THR A 69 -1.96 6.44 10.95
N GLU A 70 -2.52 7.61 11.25
CA GLU A 70 -3.97 7.79 11.38
C GLU A 70 -4.68 7.55 10.03
N ALA A 71 -4.09 8.03 8.93
CA ALA A 71 -4.61 7.72 7.59
C ALA A 71 -4.54 6.23 7.30
N LEU A 72 -3.43 5.57 7.64
CA LEU A 72 -3.24 4.15 7.38
C LEU A 72 -4.25 3.29 8.16
N GLU A 73 -4.41 3.55 9.46
CA GLU A 73 -5.41 2.88 10.29
C GLU A 73 -6.81 3.05 9.70
N ALA A 74 -7.18 4.28 9.36
CA ALA A 74 -8.52 4.53 8.83
C ALA A 74 -8.75 3.91 7.44
N LEU A 75 -7.73 3.83 6.57
CA LEU A 75 -7.84 3.14 5.29
C LEU A 75 -7.94 1.62 5.44
N LEU A 76 -7.28 1.03 6.45
CA LEU A 76 -7.43 -0.40 6.74
C LEU A 76 -8.88 -0.74 7.08
N ASP A 77 -9.56 0.14 7.83
CA ASP A 77 -10.98 -0.02 8.16
C ASP A 77 -11.89 0.26 6.95
N ASP A 78 -11.65 1.36 6.21
CA ASP A 78 -12.49 1.75 5.08
C ASP A 78 -12.46 0.74 3.93
N THR A 79 -11.34 0.05 3.73
CA THR A 79 -11.21 -0.99 2.69
C THR A 79 -11.92 -2.30 3.02
N GLY A 80 -12.46 -2.43 4.24
CA GLY A 80 -13.41 -3.49 4.59
C GLY A 80 -14.73 -3.39 3.80
N ASP A 81 -15.05 -2.20 3.28
CA ASP A 81 -16.22 -2.01 2.41
C ASP A 81 -15.98 -2.64 1.03
N LYS A 82 -16.93 -3.46 0.57
CA LYS A 82 -16.90 -4.09 -0.76
C LYS A 82 -17.03 -3.10 -1.91
N ASN A 83 -17.49 -1.88 -1.63
CA ASN A 83 -17.56 -0.79 -2.60
C ASN A 83 -16.22 -0.04 -2.73
N SER A 84 -15.20 -0.42 -1.95
CA SER A 84 -13.86 0.14 -2.14
C SER A 84 -13.11 -0.53 -3.30
N ILE A 85 -12.30 0.26 -3.98
CA ILE A 85 -11.43 -0.15 -5.08
C ILE A 85 -9.99 0.18 -4.68
N LEU A 86 -9.12 -0.82 -4.77
CA LEU A 86 -7.69 -0.69 -4.52
C LEU A 86 -6.94 -0.78 -5.86
N GLU A 87 -6.10 0.20 -6.15
CA GLU A 87 -5.30 0.24 -7.37
C GLU A 87 -3.80 0.31 -7.04
N ILE A 88 -3.01 -0.59 -7.62
CA ILE A 88 -1.56 -0.63 -7.42
C ILE A 88 -0.86 0.09 -8.56
N HIS A 89 0.02 1.05 -8.26
CA HIS A 89 0.74 1.89 -9.22
C HIS A 89 2.26 1.78 -8.99
N GLY A 90 2.97 1.06 -9.87
CA GLY A 90 4.39 0.71 -9.66
C GLY A 90 5.43 1.33 -10.62
N LYS A 91 5.02 2.12 -11.62
CA LYS A 91 5.96 2.82 -12.52
C LYS A 91 6.02 4.30 -12.14
N VAL A 92 6.50 4.58 -10.94
CA VAL A 92 6.44 5.90 -10.31
C VAL A 92 7.78 6.23 -9.67
N ASP A 93 8.10 7.52 -9.61
CA ASP A 93 9.28 8.02 -8.92
C ASP A 93 8.99 8.05 -7.41
N ILE A 94 9.63 7.17 -6.65
CA ILE A 94 9.39 7.07 -5.20
C ILE A 94 9.94 8.28 -4.47
N ASP A 95 11.12 8.78 -4.87
CA ASP A 95 11.73 9.92 -4.20
C ASP A 95 10.79 11.13 -4.30
N GLN A 96 10.21 11.35 -5.49
CA GLN A 96 9.20 12.39 -5.69
C GLN A 96 7.91 12.18 -4.86
N LEU A 97 7.46 10.93 -4.70
CA LEU A 97 6.28 10.61 -3.89
C LEU A 97 6.55 10.83 -2.40
N GLU A 98 7.72 10.43 -1.91
CA GLU A 98 8.11 10.65 -0.52
C GLU A 98 8.25 12.15 -0.21
N GLU A 99 8.76 12.95 -1.16
CA GLU A 99 8.74 14.41 -1.06
C GLU A 99 7.31 14.97 -1.06
N THR A 100 6.43 14.46 -1.92
CA THR A 100 5.03 14.91 -2.02
C THR A 100 4.25 14.62 -0.74
N PHE A 101 4.55 13.49 -0.09
CA PHE A 101 3.89 13.03 1.14
C PHE A 101 4.80 13.14 2.37
N SER A 102 5.74 14.10 2.38
CA SER A 102 6.76 14.24 3.43
C SER A 102 6.20 14.51 4.83
N ASP A 103 4.96 14.99 4.91
CA ASP A 103 4.23 15.26 6.15
C ASP A 103 3.26 14.13 6.55
N SER A 104 3.29 13.04 5.81
CA SER A 104 2.37 11.92 5.89
C SER A 104 3.10 10.60 6.18
N VAL A 105 4.27 10.69 6.82
CA VAL A 105 5.19 9.57 7.08
C VAL A 105 4.55 8.53 8.01
N VAL A 106 4.82 7.26 7.73
CA VAL A 106 4.49 6.13 8.60
C VAL A 106 5.79 5.46 9.04
N THR A 107 5.98 5.31 10.35
CA THR A 107 7.21 4.71 10.88
C THR A 107 7.05 3.21 11.12
N GLU A 108 8.17 2.47 11.18
CA GLU A 108 8.14 1.04 11.50
C GLU A 108 7.38 0.75 12.81
N LYS A 109 7.57 1.59 13.84
CA LYS A 109 6.87 1.48 15.12
C LYS A 109 5.35 1.60 14.98
N ASP A 110 4.89 2.44 14.07
CA ASP A 110 3.47 2.64 13.84
C ASP A 110 2.86 1.43 13.14
N LEU A 111 3.60 0.87 12.20
CA LEU A 111 3.15 -0.33 11.52
C LEU A 111 3.15 -1.56 12.44
N GLU A 112 4.09 -1.64 13.39
CA GLU A 112 4.06 -2.65 14.46
C GLU A 112 2.79 -2.55 15.31
N LYS A 113 2.38 -1.32 15.69
CA LYS A 113 1.11 -1.10 16.42
C LYS A 113 -0.10 -1.57 15.63
N LEU A 114 -0.09 -1.35 14.32
CA LEU A 114 -1.18 -1.77 13.42
C LEU A 114 -1.17 -3.28 13.12
N GLY A 115 -0.22 -4.04 13.69
CA GLY A 115 -0.07 -5.47 13.45
C GLY A 115 0.46 -5.80 12.05
N LEU A 116 0.92 -4.79 11.29
CA LEU A 116 1.57 -4.97 9.98
C LEU A 116 3.03 -5.41 10.13
N THR A 117 3.36 -6.20 11.16
CA THR A 117 4.74 -6.48 11.58
C THR A 117 5.65 -6.97 10.43
N TYR A 118 6.71 -6.19 10.16
CA TYR A 118 7.75 -6.43 9.14
C TYR A 118 8.80 -7.41 9.61
N LYS A 119 8.44 -8.38 10.46
CA LYS A 119 9.31 -9.52 10.70
C LYS A 119 9.37 -10.31 9.41
N VAL A 120 10.40 -10.04 8.61
CA VAL A 120 10.81 -10.88 7.48
C VAL A 120 11.09 -12.27 8.05
N LYS A 121 10.05 -13.10 8.16
CA LYS A 121 10.27 -14.54 8.13
C LYS A 121 10.76 -14.79 6.73
N ARG A 122 12.08 -14.98 6.56
CA ARG A 122 12.66 -15.56 5.35
C ARG A 122 11.93 -16.89 5.10
N LYS A 123 10.83 -16.86 4.36
CA LYS A 123 10.27 -18.05 3.73
C LYS A 123 11.27 -18.37 2.62
N LYS A 124 11.78 -19.61 2.62
CA LYS A 124 12.54 -20.11 1.47
C LYS A 124 11.67 -19.90 0.23
N GLU A 125 12.11 -19.07 -0.70
CA GLU A 125 11.48 -18.85 -1.99
C GLU A 125 11.17 -20.20 -2.65
N THR A 126 9.91 -20.38 -3.06
CA THR A 126 9.48 -21.55 -3.82
C THR A 126 9.58 -21.27 -5.32
N SER A 127 9.78 -22.32 -6.13
CA SER A 127 9.94 -22.20 -7.58
C SER A 127 8.75 -21.56 -8.31
N GLU A 128 7.58 -21.51 -7.67
CA GLU A 128 6.39 -20.80 -8.18
C GLU A 128 6.49 -19.28 -8.03
N ASP A 129 7.00 -18.77 -6.91
CA ASP A 129 7.18 -17.33 -6.69
C ASP A 129 8.16 -16.73 -7.72
N LYS A 130 9.22 -17.48 -8.07
CA LYS A 130 10.17 -17.11 -9.12
C LYS A 130 9.52 -17.03 -10.49
N ARG A 131 8.63 -17.98 -10.81
CA ARG A 131 7.89 -17.98 -12.08
C ARG A 131 6.93 -16.80 -12.18
N ILE A 132 6.29 -16.43 -11.07
CA ILE A 132 5.42 -15.26 -10.99
C ILE A 132 6.26 -13.99 -11.16
N ALA A 133 7.37 -13.81 -10.44
CA ALA A 133 8.23 -12.63 -10.59
C ALA A 133 8.75 -12.45 -12.04
N LEU A 134 9.19 -13.54 -12.68
CA LEU A 134 9.63 -13.55 -14.09
C LEU A 134 8.49 -13.22 -15.06
N SER A 135 7.28 -13.72 -14.81
CA SER A 135 6.09 -13.40 -15.62
C SER A 135 5.71 -11.91 -15.55
N TRP A 136 6.16 -11.20 -14.52
CA TRP A 136 5.90 -9.78 -14.30
C TRP A 136 7.07 -8.88 -14.75
N GLY A 137 8.12 -9.46 -15.35
CA GLY A 137 9.28 -8.72 -15.87
C GLY A 137 10.21 -8.17 -14.78
N ILE A 138 10.15 -8.72 -13.57
CA ILE A 138 11.04 -8.35 -12.47
C ILE A 138 12.29 -9.22 -12.58
N GLU A 139 13.37 -8.67 -13.13
CA GLU A 139 14.68 -9.34 -13.13
C GLU A 139 15.28 -9.33 -11.72
N ASP A 140 15.69 -10.52 -11.29
CA ASP A 140 16.26 -10.83 -9.98
C ASP A 140 17.56 -10.01 -9.74
N LYS A 141 17.44 -8.86 -9.07
CA LYS A 141 18.60 -8.04 -8.65
C LYS A 141 19.18 -8.54 -7.33
N ILE A 142 19.46 -9.83 -7.19
CA ILE A 142 20.11 -10.37 -5.97
C ILE A 142 21.32 -11.21 -6.36
N ASP A 143 22.35 -10.57 -6.93
CA ASP A 143 23.72 -11.12 -6.93
C ASP A 143 24.78 -10.02 -6.75
N ARG A 144 24.60 -9.14 -5.76
CA ARG A 144 25.64 -8.19 -5.36
C ARG A 144 25.69 -7.92 -3.87
N PHE A 145 25.90 -8.96 -3.07
CA PHE A 145 26.66 -8.82 -1.82
C PHE A 145 27.36 -10.16 -1.54
N LYS A 146 28.58 -10.29 -2.05
CA LYS A 146 29.62 -11.18 -1.52
C LYS A 146 30.42 -10.42 -0.48
#